data_AF-A0A536TMV6-F1
#
_entry.id   AF-A0A536TMV6-F1
#
_cell.length_a   1.000
_cell.length_b   1.000
_cell.length_c   1.000
_cell.angle_alpha   90.00
_cell.angle_beta   90.00
_cell.angle_gamma   90.00
#
_symmetry.space_group_name_H-M   'P 1'
#
loop_
_entity.id
_entity.type
_entity.pdbx_description
1 polymer ?
#
loop_
_entity_poly.entity_id
_entity_poly.type
_entity_poly.pdbx_seq_one_letter_code
_entity_poly.pdbx_strand_id
1 'polypeptide(L)'
;GLNIGYRWYDANGVTPAFPFGHGLSYTTFSMSNLSVTPKISDGTQPISIQFFLANTGTRAGAEAPQLYLGLPSQIGEPPKRLVAFSKVQLNPGERTSVQLTIDPAATNHPLSYWDVNTNNWKIA
;
A
#
# COMPACT_ATOMS: atom_id res chain seq x y z
N GLY A 1 -2.59 14.17 16.54
CA GLY A 1 -1.80 14.35 15.31
C GLY A 1 -1.91 13.10 14.44
N LEU A 2 -1.57 13.20 13.15
CA LEU A 2 -1.70 12.08 12.19
C LEU A 2 -0.51 11.09 12.24
N ASN A 3 0.60 11.53 12.87
CA ASN A 3 1.81 10.74 13.10
C ASN A 3 1.63 9.81 14.29
N ILE A 4 0.98 8.66 14.08
CA ILE A 4 0.81 7.60 15.07
C ILE A 4 1.30 6.27 14.48
N GLY A 5 2.03 5.47 15.26
CA GLY A 5 2.56 4.17 14.81
C GLY A 5 3.60 4.32 13.71
N TYR A 6 3.52 3.51 12.65
CA TYR A 6 4.49 3.53 11.53
C TYR A 6 4.66 4.91 10.91
N ARG A 7 3.58 5.70 10.85
CA ARG A 7 3.60 7.08 10.34
C ARG A 7 4.52 7.99 11.14
N TRP A 8 4.61 7.78 12.46
CA TRP A 8 5.52 8.53 13.32
C TRP A 8 6.97 8.10 13.11
N TYR A 9 7.22 6.79 13.03
CA TYR A 9 8.57 6.27 12.75
C TYR A 9 9.11 6.78 11.42
N ASP A 10 8.29 6.70 10.36
CA ASP A 10 8.65 7.18 9.02
C ASP A 10 8.89 8.70 9.01
N ALA A 11 8.04 9.48 9.67
CA ALA A 11 8.17 10.94 9.73
C ALA A 11 9.41 11.42 10.52
N ASN A 12 9.88 10.64 11.49
CA ASN A 12 11.03 10.99 12.33
C ASN A 12 12.32 10.26 11.93
N GLY A 13 12.30 9.47 10.85
CA GLY A 13 13.47 8.70 10.42
C GLY A 13 13.95 7.66 11.44
N VAL A 14 13.06 7.20 12.32
CA VAL A 14 13.41 6.24 13.38
C VAL A 14 13.19 4.83 12.87
N THR A 15 14.24 4.00 12.89
CA THR A 15 14.15 2.59 12.49
C THR A 15 13.61 1.74 13.65
N PRO A 16 12.39 1.16 13.55
CA PRO A 16 11.87 0.26 14.56
C PRO A 16 12.57 -1.11 14.47
N ALA A 17 12.59 -1.85 15.58
CA ALA A 17 13.09 -3.24 15.59
C ALA A 17 12.29 -4.15 14.66
N PHE A 18 10.97 -3.94 14.58
CA PHE A 18 10.06 -4.58 13.63
C PHE A 18 9.08 -3.55 13.08
N PRO A 19 9.11 -3.23 11.77
CA PRO A 19 8.20 -2.26 11.19
C PRO A 19 6.78 -2.81 11.09
N PHE A 20 5.80 -1.91 10.97
CA PHE A 20 4.42 -2.30 10.70
C PHE A 20 4.32 -3.13 9.42
N GLY A 21 3.51 -4.18 9.45
CA GLY A 21 3.36 -5.10 8.31
C GLY A 21 4.53 -6.07 8.12
N HIS A 22 5.53 -6.07 8.99
CA HIS A 22 6.61 -7.05 8.97
C HIS A 22 6.13 -8.44 9.42
N GLY A 23 6.49 -9.46 8.65
CA GLY A 23 6.26 -10.86 9.00
C GLY A 23 7.25 -11.73 8.24
N LEU A 24 7.85 -12.69 8.94
CA LEU A 24 8.70 -13.69 8.30
C LEU A 24 7.84 -14.82 7.73
N SER A 25 8.38 -15.52 6.74
CA SER A 25 7.79 -16.73 6.17
C SER A 25 8.84 -17.84 6.13
N TYR A 26 8.39 -19.09 6.17
CA TYR A 26 9.24 -20.27 5.94
C TYR A 26 9.52 -20.53 4.46
N THR A 27 9.00 -19.68 3.57
CA THR A 27 9.31 -19.67 2.13
C THR A 27 9.64 -18.23 1.69
N THR A 28 10.16 -18.08 0.48
CA THR A 28 10.51 -16.77 -0.10
C THR A 28 9.53 -16.40 -1.21
N PHE A 29 9.20 -15.11 -1.31
CA PHE A 29 8.32 -14.59 -2.36
C PHE A 29 9.02 -13.52 -3.19
N SER A 30 8.65 -13.42 -4.46
CA SER A 30 9.07 -12.34 -5.35
C SER A 30 7.86 -11.64 -5.95
N MET A 31 7.98 -10.32 -6.13
CA MET A 31 6.98 -9.49 -6.80
C MET A 31 7.59 -8.86 -8.04
N SER A 32 6.88 -8.85 -9.16
CA SER A 32 7.41 -8.33 -10.42
C SER A 32 6.33 -7.73 -11.33
N ASN A 33 6.77 -6.96 -12.32
CA ASN A 33 5.92 -6.36 -13.36
C ASN A 33 4.77 -5.50 -12.78
N LEU A 34 5.11 -4.60 -11.85
CA LEU A 34 4.17 -3.63 -11.34
C LEU A 34 3.62 -2.76 -12.48
N SER A 35 2.30 -2.71 -12.58
CA SER A 35 1.55 -1.86 -13.50
C SER A 35 0.51 -1.07 -12.73
N VAL A 36 0.32 0.18 -13.12
CA VAL A 36 -0.64 1.11 -12.51
C VAL A 36 -1.48 1.73 -13.62
N THR A 37 -2.79 1.59 -13.52
CA THR A 37 -3.75 2.06 -14.52
C THR A 37 -4.91 2.80 -13.85
N PRO A 38 -5.19 4.07 -14.19
CA PRO A 38 -4.40 4.90 -15.09
C PRO A 38 -3.08 5.34 -14.43
N LYS A 39 -2.08 5.71 -15.25
CA LYS A 39 -0.79 6.25 -14.73
C LYS A 39 -0.93 7.64 -14.11
N ILE A 40 -1.92 8.40 -14.58
CA ILE A 40 -2.28 9.73 -14.10
C ILE A 40 -3.77 9.67 -13.81
N SER A 41 -4.17 10.10 -12.62
CA SER A 41 -5.56 10.16 -12.18
C SER A 41 -5.85 11.55 -11.65
N ASP A 42 -7.07 12.03 -11.88
CA ASP A 42 -7.63 13.22 -11.25
C ASP A 42 -8.28 12.90 -9.88
N GLY A 43 -8.16 11.65 -9.43
CA GLY A 43 -8.73 11.17 -8.17
C GLY A 43 -10.24 10.95 -8.23
N THR A 44 -10.85 10.90 -9.42
CA THR A 44 -12.30 10.62 -9.56
C THR A 44 -12.60 9.18 -9.96
N GLN A 45 -11.64 8.50 -10.60
CA GLN A 45 -11.78 7.13 -11.07
C GLN A 45 -10.90 6.14 -10.30
N PRO A 46 -11.33 4.87 -10.17
CA PRO A 46 -10.52 3.82 -9.57
C PRO A 46 -9.15 3.67 -10.23
N ILE A 47 -8.12 3.47 -9.40
CA ILE A 47 -6.76 3.17 -9.85
C ILE A 47 -6.49 1.69 -9.58
N SER A 48 -6.21 0.94 -10.63
CA SER A 48 -5.85 -0.48 -10.56
C SER A 48 -4.34 -0.66 -10.52
N ILE A 49 -3.88 -1.44 -9.56
CA ILE A 49 -2.49 -1.86 -9.37
C ILE A 49 -2.42 -3.35 -9.64
N GLN A 50 -1.62 -3.76 -10.61
CA GLN A 50 -1.41 -5.17 -10.93
C GLN A 50 0.07 -5.52 -10.87
N PHE A 51 0.38 -6.69 -10.35
CA PHE A 51 1.74 -7.25 -10.35
C PHE A 51 1.66 -8.77 -10.24
N PHE A 52 2.76 -9.45 -10.55
CA PHE A 52 2.88 -10.88 -10.30
C PHE A 52 3.48 -11.14 -8.93
N LEU A 53 2.94 -12.13 -8.24
CA LEU A 53 3.47 -12.68 -7.00
C LEU A 53 3.85 -14.14 -7.24
N ALA A 54 5.07 -14.52 -6.87
CA ALA A 54 5.55 -15.90 -7.00
C ALA A 54 6.15 -16.41 -5.70
N ASN A 55 5.86 -17.66 -5.35
CA ASN A 55 6.56 -18.39 -4.29
C ASN A 55 7.83 -19.01 -4.88
N THR A 56 8.98 -18.49 -4.46
CA THR A 56 10.30 -18.86 -4.97
C THR A 56 11.04 -19.85 -4.07
N GLY A 57 10.46 -20.21 -2.93
CA GLY A 57 11.05 -21.17 -2.00
C GLY A 57 10.50 -22.58 -2.19
N THR A 58 10.81 -23.45 -1.23
CA THR A 58 10.52 -24.90 -1.30
C THR A 58 9.32 -25.33 -0.45
N ARG A 59 8.65 -24.38 0.23
CA ARG A 59 7.48 -24.64 1.09
C ARG A 59 6.27 -23.84 0.62
N ALA A 60 5.08 -24.42 0.78
CA ALA A 60 3.85 -23.65 0.59
C ALA A 60 3.76 -22.55 1.66
N GLY A 61 3.21 -21.40 1.30
CA GLY A 61 3.08 -20.26 2.21
C GLY A 61 2.07 -19.23 1.72
N ALA A 62 1.73 -18.30 2.61
CA ALA A 62 0.93 -17.13 2.28
C ALA A 62 1.80 -15.87 2.32
N GLU A 63 1.61 -14.98 1.35
CA GLU A 63 2.18 -13.64 1.33
C GLU A 63 1.05 -12.60 1.38
N ALA A 64 1.32 -11.45 1.99
CA ALA A 64 0.38 -10.34 2.06
C ALA A 64 1.01 -9.08 1.45
N PRO A 65 1.03 -8.93 0.10
CA PRO A 65 1.50 -7.70 -0.52
C PRO A 65 0.73 -6.48 -0.03
N GLN A 66 1.46 -5.43 0.32
CA GLN A 66 0.93 -4.19 0.88
C GLN A 66 1.17 -3.02 -0.08
N LEU A 67 0.11 -2.27 -0.39
CA LEU A 67 0.16 -1.06 -1.21
C LEU A 67 0.17 0.18 -0.32
N TYR A 68 1.22 0.97 -0.43
CA TYR A 68 1.37 2.24 0.28
C TYR A 68 1.32 3.41 -0.71
N LEU A 69 0.54 4.44 -0.37
CA LEU A 69 0.46 5.69 -1.12
C LEU A 69 1.15 6.81 -0.36
N GLY A 70 1.97 7.60 -1.05
CA GLY A 70 2.47 8.88 -0.55
C GLY A 70 1.68 10.04 -1.15
N LEU A 71 1.42 11.07 -0.35
CA LEU A 71 0.80 12.31 -0.80
C LEU A 71 1.88 13.39 -1.08
N PRO A 72 1.56 14.42 -1.89
CA PRO A 72 2.44 15.58 -2.07
C PRO A 72 2.89 16.17 -0.73
N SER A 73 4.19 16.40 -0.58
CA SER A 73 4.81 16.82 0.68
C SER A 73 4.31 18.17 1.19
N GLN A 74 3.80 19.02 0.30
CA GLN A 74 3.26 20.35 0.62
C GLN A 74 2.02 20.30 1.50
N ILE A 75 1.33 19.15 1.56
CA ILE A 75 0.10 18.96 2.34
C ILE A 75 0.41 18.73 3.83
N GLY A 76 1.63 18.31 4.19
CA GLY A 76 2.01 18.05 5.58
C GLY A 76 1.41 16.77 6.17
N GLU A 77 0.93 15.87 5.32
CA GLU A 77 0.44 14.53 5.69
C GLU A 77 1.62 13.55 5.92
N PRO A 78 1.40 12.44 6.65
CA PRO A 78 2.40 11.40 6.82
C PRO A 78 2.94 10.88 5.46
N PRO A 79 4.22 10.50 5.40
CA PRO A 79 4.91 10.27 4.12
C PRO A 79 4.31 9.12 3.31
N LYS A 80 3.75 8.11 3.98
CA LYS A 80 3.10 6.95 3.37
C LYS A 80 1.89 6.51 4.19
N ARG A 81 0.86 6.01 3.51
CA ARG A 81 -0.29 5.34 4.12
C ARG A 81 -0.59 4.02 3.42
N LEU A 82 -0.89 2.98 4.18
CA LEU A 82 -1.41 1.72 3.64
C LEU A 82 -2.81 1.97 3.06
N VAL A 83 -3.01 1.64 1.78
CA VAL A 83 -4.28 1.84 1.06
C VAL A 83 -4.95 0.54 0.60
N ALA A 84 -4.18 -0.53 0.40
CA ALA A 84 -4.72 -1.84 0.06
C ALA A 84 -3.73 -2.96 0.42
N PHE A 85 -4.24 -4.17 0.63
CA PHE A 85 -3.45 -5.39 0.74
C PHE A 85 -4.31 -6.60 0.33
N SER A 86 -3.67 -7.72 -0.01
CA SER A 86 -4.36 -8.98 -0.27
C SER A 86 -3.52 -10.13 0.27
N LYS A 87 -4.13 -11.12 0.93
CA LYS A 87 -3.41 -12.30 1.41
C LYS A 87 -3.57 -13.44 0.41
N VAL A 88 -2.47 -13.95 -0.11
CA VAL A 88 -2.45 -14.91 -1.20
C VAL A 88 -1.63 -16.14 -0.82
N GLN A 89 -2.26 -17.31 -0.87
CA GLN A 89 -1.62 -18.61 -0.65
C GLN A 89 -1.01 -19.11 -1.96
N LEU A 90 0.23 -19.59 -1.92
CA LEU A 90 0.94 -20.16 -3.07
C LEU A 90 1.73 -21.41 -2.68
N ASN A 91 1.66 -22.43 -3.54
CA ASN A 91 2.54 -23.59 -3.50
C ASN A 91 3.96 -23.24 -4.00
N PRO A 92 4.99 -24.05 -3.69
CA PRO A 92 6.33 -23.85 -4.24
C PRO A 92 6.33 -23.72 -5.77
N GLY A 93 6.97 -22.67 -6.30
CA GLY A 93 7.04 -22.40 -7.73
C GLY A 93 5.77 -21.80 -8.34
N GLU A 94 4.68 -21.68 -7.58
CA GLU A 94 3.43 -21.10 -8.06
C GLU A 94 3.55 -19.58 -8.22
N ARG A 95 2.95 -19.06 -9.29
CA ARG A 95 2.87 -17.63 -9.60
C ARG A 95 1.43 -17.25 -9.91
N THR A 96 0.99 -16.12 -9.40
CA THR A 96 -0.33 -15.55 -9.70
C THR A 96 -0.25 -14.05 -9.98
N SER A 97 -1.28 -13.53 -10.66
CA SER A 97 -1.46 -12.10 -10.85
C SER A 97 -2.31 -11.54 -9.70
N VAL A 98 -1.77 -10.59 -8.96
CA VAL A 98 -2.48 -9.89 -7.89
C VAL A 98 -2.95 -8.55 -8.44
N GLN A 99 -4.22 -8.22 -8.18
CA GLN A 99 -4.80 -6.93 -8.49
C GLN A 99 -5.32 -6.27 -7.21
N LEU A 100 -4.88 -5.04 -6.95
CA LEU A 100 -5.35 -4.17 -5.88
C LEU A 100 -5.96 -2.92 -6.50
N THR A 101 -7.04 -2.41 -5.92
CA THR A 101 -7.73 -1.21 -6.42
C THR A 101 -7.71 -0.14 -5.35
N ILE A 102 -7.31 1.07 -5.72
CA ILE A 102 -7.57 2.28 -4.93
C ILE A 102 -8.89 2.84 -5.44
N ASP A 103 -9.92 2.77 -4.60
CA ASP A 103 -11.23 3.36 -4.87
C ASP A 103 -11.29 4.78 -4.28
N PRO A 104 -11.41 5.84 -5.10
CA PRO A 104 -11.52 7.21 -4.61
C PRO A 104 -12.75 7.46 -3.74
N ALA A 105 -13.81 6.67 -3.90
CA ALA A 105 -15.05 6.77 -3.13
C ALA A 105 -14.99 5.98 -1.82
N ALA A 106 -13.91 5.26 -1.54
CA ALA A 106 -13.77 4.50 -0.31
C ALA A 106 -13.80 5.41 0.94
N THR A 107 -14.44 4.93 2.01
CA THR A 107 -14.66 5.69 3.26
C THR A 107 -13.37 6.04 4.00
N ASN A 108 -12.26 5.38 3.68
CA ASN A 108 -10.94 5.71 4.19
C ASN A 108 -10.23 6.84 3.42
N HIS A 109 -10.90 7.42 2.41
CA HIS A 109 -10.45 8.57 1.62
C HIS A 109 -8.99 8.45 1.15
N PRO A 110 -8.66 7.40 0.38
CA PRO A 110 -7.28 6.98 0.16
C PRO A 110 -6.48 7.96 -0.70
N LEU A 111 -7.14 8.89 -1.40
CA LEU A 111 -6.53 9.94 -2.24
C LEU A 111 -6.69 11.36 -1.68
N SER A 112 -7.39 11.52 -0.55
CA SER A 112 -7.76 12.83 -0.02
C SER A 112 -7.09 13.12 1.32
N TYR A 113 -7.09 14.38 1.69
CA TYR A 113 -6.75 14.89 3.02
C TYR A 113 -7.89 15.78 3.55
N TRP A 114 -7.95 15.97 4.86
CA TRP A 114 -8.97 16.82 5.47
C TRP A 114 -8.48 18.27 5.53
N ASP A 115 -9.14 19.18 4.80
CA ASP A 115 -8.84 20.61 4.87
C ASP A 115 -9.71 21.29 5.94
N VAL A 116 -9.05 21.69 7.02
CA VAL A 116 -9.66 22.35 8.18
C VAL A 116 -10.23 23.74 7.86
N ASN A 117 -9.75 24.42 6.83
CA ASN A 117 -10.25 25.75 6.46
C ASN A 117 -11.60 25.64 5.74
N THR A 118 -11.80 24.58 4.97
CA THR A 118 -13.03 24.35 4.20
C THR A 118 -13.96 23.30 4.81
N ASN A 119 -13.57 22.69 5.94
CA ASN A 119 -14.27 21.58 6.60
C ASN A 119 -14.72 20.49 5.62
N ASN A 120 -13.83 20.10 4.71
CA ASN A 120 -14.12 19.16 3.64
C ASN A 120 -12.88 18.35 3.25
N TRP A 121 -13.11 17.17 2.68
CA TRP A 121 -12.08 16.38 2.03
C TRP A 121 -11.65 17.03 0.71
N LYS A 122 -10.34 17.16 0.51
CA LYS A 122 -9.75 17.58 -0.77
C LYS A 122 -8.87 16.48 -1.34
N ILE A 123 -9.01 16.22 -2.62
CA ILE A 123 -8.09 15.36 -3.36
C ILE A 123 -6.71 16.04 -3.33
N ALA A 124 -5.68 15.25 -3.07
CA ALA A 124 -4.30 15.68 -2.92
C ALA A 124 -3.63 16.04 -4.25
#